data_AF-W1YBZ5-F1
#
_entry.id   AF-W1YBZ5-F1
#
_cell.length_a   1.000
_cell.length_b   1.000
_cell.length_c   1.000
_cell.angle_alpha   90.00
_cell.angle_beta   90.00
_cell.angle_gamma   90.00
#
_symmetry.space_group_name_H-M   'P 1'
#
loop_
_entity.id
_entity.type
_entity.pdbx_description
1 polymer ?
#
loop_
_entity_poly.entity_id
_entity_poly.type
_entity_poly.pdbx_seq_one_letter_code
_entity_poly.pdbx_strand_id
1 'polypeptide(L)' 'FVSGENAGDIVAKLEKLVSIHNQDECLIAVDLQCGSPWNAAAMLAMRNPRLRVISGLSLPLALELVDNQDSM' A
#
# COMPACT_ATOMS: atom_id res chain seq x y z
N PHE A 1 9.65 -5.65 2.78
CA PHE A 1 10.75 -4.92 3.42
C PHE A 1 11.66 -5.92 4.11
N VAL A 2 12.91 -5.98 3.68
CA VAL A 2 13.98 -6.71 4.37
C VAL A 2 15.15 -5.75 4.62
N SER A 3 15.94 -6.02 5.66
CA SER A 3 17.16 -5.22 5.90
C SER A 3 18.06 -5.24 4.67
N GLY A 4 18.45 -4.05 4.21
CA GLY A 4 19.23 -3.87 2.98
C GLY A 4 18.41 -3.38 1.76
N GLU A 5 17.07 -3.44 1.81
CA GLU A 5 16.23 -2.80 0.79
C GLU A 5 16.16 -1.29 0.98
N ASN A 6 16.28 -0.55 -0.11
CA ASN A 6 16.03 0.88 -0.16
C ASN A 6 14.58 1.17 -0.60
N ALA A 7 14.18 2.45 -0.55
CA ALA A 7 12.83 2.86 -0.93
C ALA A 7 12.49 2.54 -2.40
N GLY A 8 13.46 2.61 -3.32
CA GLY A 8 13.28 2.29 -4.74
C GLY A 8 12.98 0.81 -4.98
N ASP A 9 13.64 -0.09 -4.24
CA ASP A 9 13.36 -1.53 -4.31
C ASP A 9 11.91 -1.84 -3.90
N ILE A 10 11.43 -1.14 -2.86
CA ILE A 10 10.07 -1.27 -2.37
C ILE A 10 9.08 -0.71 -3.40
N VAL A 11 9.36 0.45 -4.01
CA VAL A 11 8.53 1.02 -5.08
C VAL A 11 8.38 0.03 -6.24
N ALA A 12 9.47 -0.55 -6.73
CA ALA A 12 9.44 -1.50 -7.84
C ALA A 12 8.57 -2.73 -7.53
N LYS A 13 8.61 -3.22 -6.28
CA LYS A 13 7.76 -4.32 -5.83
C LYS A 13 6.28 -3.93 -5.78
N LEU A 14 5.97 -2.75 -5.25
CA LEU A 14 4.60 -2.24 -5.17
C LEU A 14 4.03 -1.99 -6.57
N GLU A 15 4.78 -1.36 -7.47
CA GLU A 15 4.37 -1.13 -8.86
C GLU A 15 4.02 -2.43 -9.57
N LYS A 16 4.84 -3.48 -9.40
CA LYS A 16 4.54 -4.80 -9.96
C LYS A 16 3.21 -5.35 -9.46
N LEU A 17 2.92 -5.27 -8.15
CA LEU A 17 1.67 -5.77 -7.57
C LEU A 17 0.44 -4.96 -8.00
N VAL A 18 0.56 -3.63 -8.03
CA VAL A 18 -0.50 -2.72 -8.45
C VAL A 18 -0.81 -2.87 -9.94
N SER A 19 0.21 -3.14 -10.78
CA SER A 19 0.02 -3.34 -12.22
C SER A 19 -0.85 -4.54 -12.57
N ILE A 20 -0.95 -5.54 -11.68
CA ILE A 20 -1.81 -6.72 -11.86
C ILE A 20 -3.29 -6.35 -11.71
N HIS A 21 -3.59 -5.32 -10.89
CA HIS A 21 -4.94 -4.86 -10.56
C HIS A 21 -5.24 -3.49 -11.18
N ASN A 22 -4.73 -3.21 -12.38
CA ASN A 22 -4.68 -1.87 -12.99
C ASN A 22 -6.06 -1.29 -13.39
N GLN A 23 -7.17 -1.94 -13.09
CA GLN A 23 -8.51 -1.39 -13.30
C GLN A 23 -9.25 -1.09 -11.99
N ASP A 24 -8.77 -1.60 -10.86
CA ASP A 24 -9.48 -1.56 -9.58
C ASP A 24 -8.96 -0.42 -8.69
N GLU A 25 -9.82 0.08 -7.79
CA GLU A 25 -9.33 0.89 -6.67
C GLU A 25 -8.48 0.01 -5.74
N CYS A 26 -7.30 0.52 -5.36
CA CYS A 26 -6.34 -0.22 -4.55
C CYS A 26 -6.03 0.53 -3.26
N LEU A 27 -6.15 -0.16 -2.13
CA LEU A 27 -5.72 0.35 -0.83
C LEU A 27 -4.45 -0.36 -0.39
N ILE A 28 -3.38 0.40 -0.18
CA ILE A 28 -2.16 -0.10 0.48
C ILE A 28 -2.23 0.25 1.96
N ALA A 29 -2.28 -0.77 2.82
CA ALA A 29 -2.15 -0.59 4.26
C ALA A 29 -0.71 -0.87 4.70
N VAL A 30 -0.12 0.06 5.45
CA VAL A 30 1.25 -0.04 5.98
C VAL A 30 1.27 0.06 7.50
N ASP A 31 2.32 -0.47 8.11
CA ASP A 31 2.53 -0.50 9.55
C ASP A 31 2.75 0.90 10.15
N LEU A 32 3.75 1.65 9.66
CA LEU A 32 4.21 2.90 10.26
C LEU A 32 4.29 4.04 9.23
N GLN A 33 3.72 5.20 9.58
CA GLN A 33 3.87 6.42 8.79
C GLN A 33 5.32 6.92 8.79
N CYS A 34 5.77 7.51 7.68
CA CYS A 34 7.15 7.97 7.48
C CYS A 34 8.22 6.86 7.37
N GLY A 35 7.85 5.58 7.52
CA GLY A 35 8.73 4.45 7.22
C GLY A 35 9.00 4.30 5.72
N SER A 36 10.05 3.56 5.36
CA SER A 36 10.36 3.30 3.93
C SER A 36 9.21 2.64 3.16
N PRO A 37 8.39 1.72 3.73
CA PRO A 37 7.21 1.21 3.03
C PRO A 37 6.15 2.29 2.80
N TRP A 38 5.88 3.14 3.80
CA TRP A 38 4.92 4.24 3.67
C TRP A 38 5.38 5.26 2.62
N ASN A 39 6.64 5.66 2.62
CA ASN A 39 7.18 6.61 1.63
C ASN A 39 7.07 6.07 0.20
N ALA A 40 7.36 4.78 -0.01
CA ALA A 40 7.21 4.13 -1.31
C ALA A 40 5.75 4.07 -1.76
N ALA A 41 4.83 3.67 -0.87
CA ALA A 41 3.40 3.62 -1.16
C ALA A 41 2.81 5.01 -1.44
N ALA A 42 3.19 6.02 -0.65
CA ALA A 42 2.73 7.40 -0.82
C ALA A 42 3.21 7.99 -2.15
N MET A 43 4.47 7.75 -2.54
CA MET A 43 4.99 8.16 -3.84
C MET A 43 4.18 7.56 -5.00
N LEU A 44 3.79 6.29 -4.88
CA LEU A 44 2.98 5.62 -5.89
C LEU A 44 1.55 6.18 -5.94
N ALA A 45 0.94 6.44 -4.78
CA ALA A 45 -0.39 7.04 -4.66
C ALA A 45 -0.47 8.43 -5.28
N MET A 46 0.58 9.24 -5.11
CA MET A 46 0.68 10.58 -5.74
C MET A 46 0.63 10.52 -7.27
N ARG A 47 1.00 9.38 -7.87
CA ARG A 47 1.03 9.18 -9.33
C ARG A 47 -0.18 8.39 -9.85
N ASN A 48 -0.96 7.76 -8.97
CA ASN A 48 -2.10 6.93 -9.33
C ASN A 48 -3.32 7.29 -8.47
N PRO A 49 -4.31 8.03 -8.99
CA PRO A 49 -5.46 8.50 -8.22
C PRO A 49 -6.38 7.38 -7.71
N ARG A 50 -6.25 6.17 -8.26
CA ARG A 50 -6.99 4.98 -7.81
C ARG A 50 -6.31 4.27 -6.63
N LEU A 51 -5.13 4.73 -6.23
CA LEU A 51 -4.37 4.13 -5.14
C LEU A 51 -4.44 5.01 -3.90
N ARG A 52 -4.87 4.41 -2.79
CA ARG A 52 -4.92 5.04 -1.47
C ARG A 52 -3.93 4.36 -0.53
N VAL A 53 -3.46 5.11 0.46
CA VAL A 53 -2.53 4.60 1.47
C VAL A 53 -3.07 4.90 2.85
N ILE A 54 -3.09 3.88 3.71
CA ILE A 54 -3.41 4.02 5.14
C ILE A 54 -2.24 3.47 5.97
N SER A 55 -1.88 4.17 7.03
CA SER A 55 -0.85 3.73 8.00
C SER A 55 -1.46 3.27 9.31
N GLY A 56 -0.70 2.54 10.12
CA GLY A 56 -1.18 2.04 11.41
C GLY A 56 -1.90 0.70 11.27
N LEU A 57 -1.49 -0.13 10.30
CA LEU A 57 -2.03 -1.47 10.13
C LEU A 57 -1.95 -2.23 11.46
N SER A 58 -3.12 -2.67 11.91
CA SER A 58 -3.32 -3.43 13.14
C SER A 58 -4.30 -4.56 12.84
N LEU A 59 -4.38 -5.56 13.72
CA LEU A 59 -5.32 -6.66 13.51
C LEU A 59 -6.78 -6.19 13.39
N PRO A 60 -7.31 -5.28 14.26
CA PRO A 60 -8.67 -4.79 14.09
C PRO A 60 -8.89 -4.10 12.75
N LEU A 61 -7.95 -3.26 12.32
CA LEU A 61 -8.04 -2.58 11.02
C LEU A 61 -7.98 -3.57 9.87
N ALA A 62 -7.12 -4.59 9.93
CA ALA A 62 -7.03 -5.61 8.89
C ALA A 62 -8.34 -6.40 8.76
N LEU A 63 -8.99 -6.73 9.87
CA LEU A 63 -10.28 -7.41 9.88
C LEU A 63 -11.37 -6.51 9.26
N GLU A 64 -11.43 -5.24 9.66
CA GLU A 64 -12.38 -4.27 9.11
C GLU A 64 -12.23 -4.10 7.59
N LEU A 65 -10.98 -4.02 7.10
CA LEU A 65 -10.70 -3.86 5.68
C LEU A 65 -11.16 -5.07 4.86
N VAL A 66 -11.00 -6.28 5.38
CA VAL A 66 -11.42 -7.51 4.70
C VAL A 66 -12.94 -7.66 4.75
N ASP A 67 -13.57 -7.36 5.88
CA ASP A 67 -15.02 -7.45 6.06
C ASP A 67 -15.78 -6.48 5.12
N ASN A 68 -15.20 -5.29 4.87
CA ASN A 68 -15.80 -4.28 3.99
C ASN A 68 -15.37 -4.38 2.52
N GLN A 69 -14.51 -5.35 2.15
CA GLN A 69 -13.93 -5.41 0.81
C GLN A 69 -14.98 -5.58 -0.30
N ASP A 70 -16.10 -6.26 -0.02
CA ASP A 70 -17.22 -6.44 -0.97
C ASP A 70 -18.21 -5.26 -0.99
N SER A 71 -18.08 -4.32 -0.03
CA SER A 71 -18.96 -3.15 0.11
C SER A 71 -18.32 -1.84 -0.40
N MET A 72 -17.06 -1.89 -0.85
CA MET A 72 -16.31 -0.75 -1.38
C MET A 72 -16.42 -0.61 -2.89
#